data_AF-A0A2D4F0N3-F1
#
_entry.id   AF-A0A2D4F0N3-F1
#
_cell.length_a   1.000
_cell.length_b   1.000
_cell.length_c   1.000
_cell.angle_alpha   90.00
_cell.angle_beta   90.00
_cell.angle_gamma   90.00
#
_symmetry.space_group_name_H-M   'P 1'
#
loop_
_entity.id
_entity.type
_entity.pdbx_description
1 polymer ?
#
loop_
_entity_poly.entity_id
_entity_poly.type
_entity_poly.pdbx_seq_one_letter_code
_entity_poly.pdbx_strand_id
1 'polypeptide(L)'
;MGRPIQIIWKGRKKPKKRWTLNIQLIKGKEYVNKLKEELKYFLKENNNEATTKQNIWDTMKAVIRGTTISYNARRNRENYAKQNNLKFRIKELESQLQNTPKDRRLQYQMIVTKHKLNVLEQEGLTTKLTAARQIYFEHAN
;
A
#
# COMPACT_ATOMS: atom_id res chain seq x y z
N MET A 1 21.36 -34.17 38.76
CA MET A 1 20.44 -33.79 37.68
C MET A 1 20.39 -32.27 37.59
N GLY A 2 20.93 -31.68 36.52
CA GLY A 2 20.95 -30.22 36.35
C GLY A 2 19.59 -29.71 35.89
N ARG A 3 19.09 -28.61 36.47
CA ARG A 3 17.84 -28.00 36.04
C ARG A 3 18.02 -27.43 34.61
N PRO A 4 17.11 -27.71 33.67
CA PRO A 4 17.19 -27.17 32.32
C PRO A 4 17.01 -25.64 32.35
N ILE A 5 17.83 -24.94 31.57
CA ILE A 5 17.76 -23.49 31.43
C ILE A 5 16.43 -23.14 30.74
N GLN A 6 15.56 -22.44 31.45
CA GLN A 6 14.32 -21.92 30.89
C GLN A 6 14.60 -20.56 30.25
N ILE A 7 14.57 -20.50 28.91
CA ILE A 7 14.62 -19.23 28.17
C ILE A 7 13.24 -18.58 28.27
N ILE A 8 13.09 -17.65 29.21
CA ILE A 8 11.89 -16.84 29.33
C ILE A 8 11.98 -15.73 28.28
N TRP A 9 11.30 -15.89 27.15
CA TRP A 9 11.09 -14.82 26.18
C TRP A 9 10.23 -13.73 26.82
N LYS A 10 10.87 -12.75 27.46
CA LYS A 10 10.21 -11.49 27.82
C LYS A 10 9.84 -10.79 26.52
N GLY A 11 8.57 -10.90 26.12
CA GLY A 11 8.06 -10.34 24.87
C GLY A 11 8.53 -8.89 24.69
N ARG A 12 9.30 -8.64 23.64
CA ARG A 12 9.73 -7.26 23.30
C ARG A 12 8.45 -6.43 23.11
N LYS A 13 8.36 -5.28 23.81
CA LYS A 13 7.28 -4.31 23.57
C LYS A 13 7.24 -4.01 22.07
N LYS A 14 6.07 -4.15 21.44
CA LYS A 14 5.92 -3.81 20.02
C LYS A 14 6.39 -2.37 19.82
N PRO A 15 7.40 -2.11 18.98
CA PRO A 15 7.89 -0.75 18.75
C PRO A 15 6.74 0.11 18.22
N LYS A 16 6.71 1.39 18.62
CA LYS A 16 5.76 2.36 18.07
C LYS A 16 5.97 2.39 16.55
N LYS A 17 4.92 2.08 15.78
CA LYS A 17 4.98 2.14 14.32
C LYS A 17 5.23 3.59 13.90
N ARG A 18 6.46 3.88 13.47
CA ARG A 18 6.75 5.14 12.79
C ARG A 18 6.12 5.08 11.40
N TRP A 19 5.59 6.21 10.95
CA TRP A 19 5.13 6.30 9.57
C TRP A 19 6.35 6.26 8.64
N THR A 20 6.28 5.44 7.59
CA THR A 20 7.33 5.30 6.59
C THR A 20 6.73 5.52 5.21
N LEU A 21 7.44 6.27 4.36
CA LEU A 21 7.03 6.51 2.99
C LEU A 21 7.16 5.21 2.18
N ASN A 22 6.09 4.82 1.48
CA ASN A 22 6.18 3.74 0.51
C ASN A 22 6.93 4.22 -0.74
N ILE A 23 8.21 3.83 -0.85
CA ILE A 23 9.11 4.22 -1.94
C ILE A 23 8.61 3.80 -3.33
N GLN A 24 7.75 2.78 -3.43
CA GLN A 24 7.21 2.33 -4.71
C GLN A 24 6.29 3.39 -5.32
N LEU A 25 5.65 4.24 -4.50
CA LEU A 25 4.80 5.34 -4.98
C LEU A 25 5.60 6.37 -5.77
N ILE A 26 6.87 6.60 -5.38
CA ILE A 26 7.76 7.57 -6.03
C ILE A 26 8.05 7.15 -7.48
N LYS A 27 7.96 5.85 -7.80
CA LYS A 27 8.10 5.35 -9.17
C LYS A 27 6.87 5.64 -10.04
N GLY A 28 5.72 5.94 -9.43
CA GLY A 28 4.46 6.19 -10.12
C GLY A 28 4.35 7.63 -10.61
N LYS A 29 4.23 7.82 -11.94
CA LYS A 29 4.08 9.16 -12.56
C LYS A 29 2.90 9.94 -12.00
N GLU A 30 1.75 9.29 -11.76
CA GLU A 30 0.56 9.92 -11.20
C GLU A 30 0.82 10.55 -9.83
N TYR A 31 1.40 9.77 -8.91
CA TYR A 31 1.74 10.25 -7.57
C TYR A 31 2.76 11.39 -7.61
N VAL A 32 3.82 11.25 -8.42
CA VAL A 32 4.86 12.28 -8.57
C VAL A 32 4.27 13.58 -9.10
N ASN A 33 3.42 13.51 -10.12
CA ASN A 33 2.78 14.71 -10.69
C ASN A 33 1.85 15.37 -9.66
N LYS A 34 1.03 14.58 -8.96
CA LYS A 34 0.17 15.12 -7.90
C LYS A 34 0.99 15.82 -6.81
N LEU A 35 2.05 15.16 -6.32
CA LEU A 35 2.90 15.74 -5.28
C LEU A 35 3.59 17.03 -5.77
N LYS A 36 4.04 17.06 -7.03
CA LYS A 36 4.64 18.27 -7.63
C LYS A 36 3.66 19.44 -7.67
N GLU A 37 2.42 19.22 -8.09
CA GLU A 37 1.40 20.28 -8.14
C GLU A 37 1.08 20.79 -6.72
N GLU A 38 0.90 19.90 -5.74
CA GLU A 38 0.65 20.26 -4.34
C GLU A 38 1.82 21.07 -3.75
N LEU A 39 3.06 20.66 -4.02
CA LEU A 39 4.25 21.37 -3.56
C LEU A 39 4.44 22.72 -4.25
N LYS A 40 4.15 22.80 -5.55
CA LYS A 40 4.20 24.06 -6.31
C LYS A 40 3.20 25.07 -5.75
N TYR A 41 1.97 24.63 -5.47
CA TYR A 41 0.97 25.45 -4.81
C TYR A 41 1.44 25.87 -3.41
N PHE A 42 1.91 24.93 -2.58
CA PHE A 42 2.42 25.23 -1.24
C PHE A 42 3.53 26.30 -1.25
N LEU A 43 4.54 26.14 -2.12
CA LEU A 43 5.65 27.08 -2.21
C LEU A 43 5.21 28.44 -2.72
N LYS A 44 4.28 28.50 -3.69
CA LYS A 44 3.74 29.78 -4.18
C LYS A 44 3.10 30.59 -3.06
N GLU A 45 2.33 29.94 -2.18
CA GLU A 45 1.56 30.62 -1.12
C GLU A 45 2.41 30.94 0.13
N ASN A 46 3.47 30.16 0.39
CA ASN A 46 4.22 30.23 1.66
C ASN A 46 5.64 30.81 1.52
N ASN A 47 6.12 31.08 0.29
CA ASN A 47 7.44 31.67 0.07
C ASN A 47 7.38 33.21 0.20
N ASN A 48 7.06 33.68 1.40
CA ASN A 48 7.09 35.10 1.78
C ASN A 48 8.29 35.40 2.69
N GLU A 49 8.74 36.65 2.72
CA GLU A 49 9.91 37.07 3.53
C GLU A 49 9.65 36.97 5.05
N ALA A 50 8.39 36.91 5.46
CA ALA A 50 7.97 36.83 6.85
C ALA A 50 8.12 35.42 7.47
N THR A 51 8.20 34.37 6.66
CA THR A 51 8.25 32.98 7.16
C THR A 51 9.68 32.46 7.17
N THR A 52 10.14 31.99 8.34
CA THR A 52 11.45 31.36 8.47
C THR A 52 11.57 30.12 7.58
N LYS A 53 12.72 29.94 6.92
CA LYS A 53 13.03 28.77 6.08
C LYS A 53 12.76 27.42 6.78
N GLN A 54 13.00 27.36 8.08
CA GLN A 54 12.71 26.18 8.91
C GLN A 54 11.22 25.84 8.93
N ASN A 55 10.35 26.84 9.13
CA ASN A 55 8.90 26.65 9.15
C ASN A 55 8.38 26.20 7.79
N ILE A 56 8.93 26.76 6.70
CA ILE A 56 8.63 26.31 5.32
C ILE A 56 8.99 24.83 5.16
N TRP A 57 10.19 24.42 5.59
CA TRP A 57 10.64 23.02 5.50
C TRP A 57 9.78 22.07 6.33
N ASP A 58 9.46 22.43 7.57
CA ASP A 58 8.64 21.60 8.46
C ASP A 58 7.21 21.44 7.95
N THR A 59 6.62 22.53 7.44
CA THR A 59 5.28 22.52 6.86
C THR A 59 5.25 21.74 5.54
N MET A 60 6.27 21.91 4.69
CA MET A 60 6.41 21.14 3.46
C MET A 60 6.46 19.64 3.74
N LYS A 61 7.23 19.20 4.75
CA LYS A 61 7.25 17.79 5.17
C LYS A 61 5.88 17.32 5.64
N ALA A 62 5.10 18.17 6.32
CA ALA A 62 3.73 17.83 6.73
C ALA A 62 2.80 17.67 5.52
N VAL A 63 2.88 18.57 4.54
CA VAL A 63 2.13 18.51 3.27
C VAL A 63 2.46 17.22 2.53
N ILE A 64 3.75 16.89 2.34
CA ILE A 64 4.18 15.66 1.67
C ILE A 64 3.56 14.43 2.35
N ARG A 65 3.62 14.36 3.69
CA ARG A 65 3.04 13.24 4.45
C ARG A 65 1.53 13.17 4.28
N GLY A 66 0.81 14.29 4.43
CA GLY A 66 -0.64 14.36 4.27
C GLY A 66 -1.09 13.91 2.88
N THR A 67 -0.45 14.43 1.83
CA THR A 67 -0.71 14.07 0.44
C THR A 67 -0.45 12.59 0.19
N THR A 68 0.66 12.05 0.74
CA THR A 68 0.98 10.62 0.62
C THR A 68 -0.07 9.74 1.29
N ILE A 69 -0.46 10.08 2.52
CA ILE A 69 -1.45 9.30 3.30
C ILE A 69 -2.80 9.31 2.58
N SER A 70 -3.26 10.48 2.13
CA SER A 70 -4.51 10.63 1.38
C SER A 70 -4.49 9.83 0.07
N TYR A 71 -3.38 9.92 -0.68
CA TYR A 71 -3.20 9.15 -1.91
C TYR A 71 -3.29 7.64 -1.67
N ASN A 72 -2.58 7.13 -0.65
CA ASN A 72 -2.63 5.72 -0.28
C ASN A 72 -4.02 5.29 0.18
N ALA A 73 -4.70 6.09 0.99
CA ALA A 73 -6.05 5.78 1.44
C ALA A 73 -7.03 5.66 0.28
N ARG A 74 -6.93 6.57 -0.71
CA ARG A 74 -7.70 6.47 -1.96
C ARG A 74 -7.36 5.21 -2.75
N ARG A 75 -6.08 4.97 -3.04
CA ARG A 75 -5.61 3.80 -3.80
C ARG A 75 -6.03 2.48 -3.14
N ASN A 76 -5.96 2.40 -1.81
CA ASN A 76 -6.38 1.22 -1.07
C ASN A 76 -7.89 0.96 -1.21
N ARG A 77 -8.72 2.01 -1.15
CA ARG A 77 -10.17 1.90 -1.39
C ARG A 77 -10.47 1.42 -2.81
N GLU A 78 -9.80 2.01 -3.81
CA GLU A 78 -9.96 1.62 -5.22
C GLU A 78 -9.53 0.17 -5.47
N ASN A 79 -8.39 -0.25 -4.91
CA ASN A 79 -7.91 -1.63 -5.02
C ASN A 79 -8.85 -2.62 -4.33
N TYR A 80 -9.37 -2.29 -3.16
CA TYR A 80 -10.35 -3.11 -2.45
C TYR A 80 -11.64 -3.27 -3.26
N ALA A 81 -12.15 -2.18 -3.84
CA ALA A 81 -13.33 -2.23 -4.70
C ALA A 81 -13.09 -3.11 -5.95
N LYS A 82 -11.93 -2.97 -6.61
CA LYS A 82 -11.53 -3.81 -7.76
C LYS A 82 -11.48 -5.30 -7.38
N GLN A 83 -10.86 -5.64 -6.25
CA GLN A 83 -10.80 -7.02 -5.77
C GLN A 83 -12.18 -7.60 -5.48
N ASN A 84 -13.05 -6.83 -4.82
CA ASN A 84 -14.41 -7.28 -4.54
C ASN A 84 -15.24 -7.48 -5.81
N ASN A 85 -15.10 -6.59 -6.80
CA ASN A 85 -15.76 -6.74 -8.09
C ASN A 85 -15.30 -8.02 -8.81
N LEU A 86 -13.99 -8.30 -8.83
CA LEU A 86 -13.46 -9.54 -9.41
C LEU A 86 -13.95 -10.79 -8.67
N LYS A 87 -14.00 -10.77 -7.33
CA LYS A 87 -14.55 -11.87 -6.53
C LYS A 87 -16.03 -12.10 -6.82
N PHE A 88 -16.81 -11.03 -6.95
CA PHE A 88 -18.21 -11.12 -7.36
C PHE A 88 -18.36 -11.73 -8.76
N ARG A 89 -17.55 -11.27 -9.72
CA ARG A 89 -17.56 -11.81 -11.10
C ARG A 89 -17.18 -13.29 -11.13
N ILE A 90 -16.22 -13.73 -10.31
CA ILE A 90 -15.88 -15.15 -10.17
C ILE A 90 -17.11 -15.93 -9.69
N LYS A 91 -17.79 -15.48 -8.63
CA LYS A 91 -18.98 -16.15 -8.10
C LYS A 91 -20.10 -16.26 -9.14
N GLU A 92 -20.32 -15.21 -9.92
CA GLU A 92 -21.29 -15.20 -11.01
C GLU A 92 -20.93 -16.21 -12.12
N LEU A 93 -19.66 -16.24 -12.54
CA LEU A 93 -19.18 -17.19 -13.54
C LEU A 93 -19.24 -18.64 -13.03
N GLU A 94 -19.02 -18.89 -11.73
CA GLU A 94 -19.15 -20.21 -11.11
C GLU A 94 -20.61 -20.70 -11.18
N SER A 95 -21.57 -19.83 -10.89
CA SER A 95 -23.00 -20.14 -11.01
C SER A 95 -23.42 -20.43 -12.46
N GLN A 96 -22.91 -19.67 -13.43
CA GLN A 96 -23.20 -19.91 -14.85
C GLN A 96 -22.60 -21.24 -15.34
N LEU A 97 -21.37 -21.55 -14.94
CA LEU A 97 -20.69 -22.80 -15.29
C LEU A 97 -21.33 -24.03 -14.64
N GLN A 98 -21.97 -23.88 -13.47
CA GLN A 98 -22.72 -24.97 -12.86
C GLN A 98 -23.88 -25.44 -13.77
N ASN A 99 -24.53 -24.51 -14.47
CA ASN A 99 -25.61 -24.81 -15.41
C ASN A 99 -25.08 -25.17 -16.81
N THR A 100 -23.91 -24.64 -17.21
CA THR A 100 -23.33 -24.83 -18.55
C THR A 100 -21.85 -25.24 -18.49
N PRO A 101 -21.53 -26.46 -18.01
CA PRO A 101 -20.14 -26.82 -17.66
C PRO A 101 -19.17 -26.85 -18.83
N LYS A 102 -19.67 -27.06 -20.06
CA LYS A 102 -18.86 -27.19 -21.29
C LYS A 102 -18.68 -25.87 -22.04
N ASP A 103 -19.21 -24.75 -21.53
CA ASP A 103 -19.03 -23.45 -22.16
C ASP A 103 -17.58 -22.96 -22.01
N ARG A 104 -16.80 -23.15 -23.08
CA ARG A 104 -15.39 -22.73 -23.15
C ARG A 104 -15.21 -21.22 -22.98
N ARG A 105 -16.18 -20.41 -23.40
CA ARG A 105 -16.10 -18.94 -23.28
C ARG A 105 -16.20 -18.53 -21.81
N LEU A 106 -17.12 -19.14 -21.04
CA LEU A 106 -17.24 -18.88 -19.61
C LEU A 106 -16.02 -19.39 -18.82
N GLN A 107 -15.50 -20.57 -19.17
CA GLN A 107 -14.27 -21.10 -18.58
C GLN A 107 -13.07 -20.17 -18.82
N TYR A 108 -12.92 -19.64 -20.05
CA TYR A 108 -11.86 -18.69 -20.35
C TYR A 108 -12.00 -17.39 -19.54
N GLN A 109 -13.21 -16.83 -19.46
CA GLN A 109 -13.47 -15.64 -18.64
C GLN A 109 -13.15 -15.88 -17.16
N MET A 110 -13.44 -17.07 -16.64
CA MET A 110 -13.09 -17.46 -15.27
C MET A 110 -11.59 -17.41 -15.04
N ILE A 111 -10.82 -18.05 -15.93
CA ILE A 111 -9.35 -18.10 -15.85
C ILE A 111 -8.77 -16.69 -15.88
N VAL A 112 -9.22 -15.84 -16.82
CA VAL A 112 -8.77 -14.45 -16.93
C VAL A 112 -9.12 -13.65 -15.67
N THR A 113 -10.32 -13.82 -15.12
CA THR A 113 -10.76 -13.08 -13.92
C THR A 113 -9.97 -13.50 -12.69
N LYS A 114 -9.73 -14.82 -12.51
CA LYS A 114 -8.87 -15.36 -11.45
C LYS A 114 -7.42 -14.87 -11.59
N HIS A 115 -6.89 -14.83 -12.80
CA HIS A 115 -5.55 -14.30 -13.07
C HIS A 115 -5.45 -12.81 -12.71
N LYS A 116 -6.42 -11.99 -13.13
CA LYS A 116 -6.48 -10.55 -12.76
C LYS A 116 -6.50 -10.34 -11.24
N LEU A 117 -7.26 -11.16 -10.51
CA LEU A 117 -7.30 -11.09 -9.04
C LEU A 117 -5.93 -11.41 -8.44
N ASN A 118 -5.28 -12.48 -8.89
CA ASN A 118 -3.96 -12.88 -8.40
C ASN A 118 -2.91 -11.78 -8.63
N VAL A 119 -2.89 -11.16 -9.81
CA VAL A 119 -1.97 -10.04 -10.11
C VAL A 119 -2.16 -8.88 -9.10
N LEU A 120 -3.42 -8.51 -8.80
CA LEU A 120 -3.70 -7.46 -7.81
C LEU A 120 -3.28 -7.84 -6.38
N GLU A 121 -3.40 -9.11 -6.00
CA GLU A 121 -2.96 -9.59 -4.69
C GLU A 121 -1.43 -9.60 -4.57
N GLN A 122 -0.73 -9.99 -5.63
CA GLN A 122 0.74 -9.97 -5.70
C GLN A 122 1.31 -8.56 -5.55
N GLU A 123 0.71 -7.55 -6.19
CA GLU A 123 1.11 -6.14 -5.99
C GLU A 123 0.99 -5.70 -4.50
N GLY A 124 -0.03 -6.18 -3.80
CA GLY A 124 -0.19 -5.93 -2.37
C GLY A 124 0.88 -6.62 -1.52
N LEU A 125 1.28 -7.84 -1.90
CA LEU A 125 2.30 -8.62 -1.22
C LEU A 125 3.70 -8.01 -1.37
N THR A 126 4.07 -7.49 -2.55
CA THR A 126 5.39 -6.84 -2.74
C THR A 126 5.56 -5.61 -1.85
N THR A 127 4.49 -4.84 -1.65
CA THR A 127 4.48 -3.69 -0.74
C THR A 127 4.70 -4.13 0.71
N LYS A 128 3.97 -5.17 1.17
CA LYS A 128 4.12 -5.73 2.52
C LYS A 128 5.52 -6.31 2.76
N LEU A 129 6.07 -7.01 1.77
CA LEU A 129 7.42 -7.58 1.82
C LEU A 129 8.49 -6.49 1.96
N THR A 130 8.36 -5.39 1.20
CA THR A 130 9.29 -4.25 1.29
C THR A 130 9.25 -3.62 2.68
N ALA A 131 8.05 -3.45 3.25
CA ALA A 131 7.89 -2.94 4.61
C ALA A 131 8.48 -3.89 5.66
N ALA A 132 8.29 -5.20 5.51
CA ALA A 132 8.87 -6.20 6.42
C ALA A 132 10.40 -6.20 6.40
N ARG A 133 11.01 -6.08 5.21
CA ARG A 133 12.47 -5.96 5.05
C ARG A 133 13.01 -4.71 5.74
N GLN A 134 12.32 -3.57 5.59
CA GLN A 134 12.70 -2.32 6.26
C GLN A 134 12.66 -2.47 7.79
N ILE A 135 11.59 -3.05 8.33
CA ILE A 135 11.43 -3.29 9.77
C ILE A 135 12.55 -4.21 10.29
N TYR A 136 12.88 -5.27 9.55
CA TYR A 136 13.97 -6.18 9.94
C TYR A 136 15.32 -5.46 10.00
N PHE A 137 15.65 -4.64 8.99
CA PHE A 137 16.89 -3.86 8.95
C PHE A 137 16.98 -2.85 10.12
N GLU A 138 15.88 -2.15 10.42
CA GLU A 138 15.82 -1.22 11.56
C GLU A 138 15.96 -1.89 12.93
N HIS A 139 15.71 -3.20 13.03
CA HIS A 139 15.84 -3.97 14.27
C HIS A 139 17.16 -4.72 14.42
N ALA A 140 17.91 -4.87 13.34
CA ALA A 140 19.22 -5.52 13.33
C ALA A 140 20.37 -4.55 13.67
N ASN A 141 20.15 -3.23 13.52
CA ASN A 141 21.06 -2.17 13.92
C ASN A 141 20.77 -1.63 15.33
#